data_AF-A0A358I1P6-F1
#
_entry.id   AF-A0A358I1P6-F1
#
_cell.length_a   1.000
_cell.length_b   1.000
_cell.length_c   1.000
_cell.angle_alpha   90.00
_cell.angle_beta   90.00
_cell.angle_gamma   90.00
#
_symmetry.space_group_name_H-M   'P 1'
#
loop_
_entity.id
_entity.type
_entity.pdbx_description
1 polymer ?
#
loop_
_entity_poly.entity_id
_entity_poly.type
_entity_poly.pdbx_seq_one_letter_code
_entity_poly.pdbx_strand_id
1 'polypeptide(L)'
;MSEKIQEPNSLDSVDLGQLADWIDEYEKRFGPFARLGRAGAFLATEEQEERLMREDADPEEKEVQLARAAQSDIVRRNQPIAQQVGLSLDFPAGEEEGEWAPEMRLDVGSGEKFTKYLQALQKLSVSQARGLVKVAEILAKQLTHGYDLSNVEDERLLELASSLKSITEEYGRLTEVNPTLQASATLLEDVRRSVNGRYLREYILAKDGQLLDPPEARTFGPGRWHTFMLIPLP
;
A
#
# COMPACT_ATOMS: atom_id res chain seq x y z
N MET A 1 30.03 35.86 -12.13
CA MET A 1 29.40 34.62 -12.61
C MET A 1 28.55 34.13 -11.46
N SER A 2 27.25 34.37 -11.51
CA SER A 2 26.35 33.94 -10.43
C SER A 2 26.13 32.45 -10.56
N GLU A 3 26.64 31.69 -9.58
CA GLU A 3 26.21 30.31 -9.36
C GLU A 3 24.69 30.32 -9.19
N LYS A 4 24.00 29.66 -10.12
CA LYS A 4 22.61 29.27 -9.92
C LYS A 4 22.61 28.33 -8.73
N ILE A 5 22.24 28.84 -7.57
CA ILE A 5 21.79 28.04 -6.44
C ILE A 5 20.62 27.22 -7.00
N GLN A 6 20.82 25.91 -7.16
CA GLN A 6 19.71 24.99 -7.40
C GLN A 6 18.70 25.21 -6.28
N GLU A 7 17.49 25.60 -6.64
CA GLU A 7 16.39 25.69 -5.70
C GLU A 7 16.30 24.36 -4.93
N PRO A 8 16.03 24.37 -3.62
CA PRO A 8 15.76 23.14 -2.89
C PRO A 8 14.64 22.41 -3.62
N ASN A 9 14.84 21.13 -3.96
CA ASN A 9 13.83 20.28 -4.60
C ASN A 9 12.48 20.50 -3.91
N SER A 10 11.57 21.20 -4.60
CA SER A 10 10.30 21.59 -4.01
C SER A 10 9.47 20.34 -3.76
N LEU A 11 8.90 20.19 -2.56
CA LEU A 11 8.18 18.98 -2.16
C LEU A 11 7.02 18.65 -3.11
N ASP A 12 6.41 19.67 -3.72
CA ASP A 12 5.32 19.53 -4.70
C ASP A 12 5.75 18.87 -6.03
N SER A 13 7.05 18.80 -6.30
CA SER A 13 7.61 18.12 -7.48
C SER A 13 7.82 16.61 -7.27
N VAL A 14 7.72 16.11 -6.04
CA VAL A 14 7.90 14.69 -5.76
C VAL A 14 6.71 13.89 -6.29
N ASP A 15 7.01 12.87 -7.08
CA ASP A 15 6.02 11.99 -7.71
C ASP A 15 6.14 10.56 -7.19
N LEU A 16 5.10 10.10 -6.50
CA LEU A 16 4.97 8.75 -5.97
C LEU A 16 4.34 7.77 -6.99
N GLY A 17 4.03 8.23 -8.20
CA GLY A 17 3.40 7.42 -9.23
C GLY A 17 4.27 6.27 -9.73
N GLN A 18 5.60 6.46 -9.77
CA GLN A 18 6.53 5.38 -10.12
C GLN A 18 6.58 4.33 -9.00
N LEU A 19 6.55 4.76 -7.74
CA LEU A 19 6.47 3.85 -6.61
C LEU A 19 5.23 2.94 -6.74
N ALA A 20 4.06 3.53 -7.03
CA ALA A 20 2.82 2.77 -7.24
C ALA A 20 2.95 1.67 -8.32
N ASP A 21 3.58 1.97 -9.45
CA ASP A 21 3.82 0.98 -10.52
C ASP A 21 4.66 -0.20 -10.02
N TRP A 22 5.73 0.07 -9.27
CA TRP A 22 6.58 -0.97 -8.68
C TRP A 22 5.82 -1.85 -7.69
N ILE A 23 4.90 -1.28 -6.89
CA ILE A 23 4.09 -2.05 -5.94
C ILE A 23 3.17 -3.01 -6.68
N ASP A 24 2.42 -2.49 -7.66
CA ASP A 24 1.47 -3.28 -8.44
C ASP A 24 2.16 -4.41 -9.19
N GLU A 25 3.34 -4.13 -9.74
CA GLU A 25 4.11 -5.15 -10.45
C GLU A 25 4.66 -6.21 -9.49
N TYR A 26 5.15 -5.80 -8.31
CA TYR A 26 5.60 -6.72 -7.27
C TYR A 26 4.47 -7.66 -6.84
N GLU A 27 3.30 -7.11 -6.51
CA GLU A 27 2.12 -7.88 -6.12
C GLU A 27 1.66 -8.84 -7.24
N LYS A 28 1.75 -8.44 -8.51
CA LYS A 28 1.44 -9.32 -9.65
C LYS A 28 2.41 -10.49 -9.80
N ARG A 29 3.70 -10.29 -9.52
CA ARG A 29 4.74 -11.31 -9.72
C ARG A 29 4.97 -12.21 -8.50
N PHE A 30 4.84 -11.65 -7.31
CA PHE A 30 5.22 -12.31 -6.05
C PHE A 30 4.12 -12.32 -4.99
N GLY A 31 2.98 -11.67 -5.25
CA GLY A 31 1.86 -11.62 -4.32
C GLY A 31 1.06 -12.92 -4.24
N PRO A 32 0.08 -12.98 -3.31
CA PRO A 32 -0.65 -14.21 -2.99
C PRO A 32 -1.42 -14.81 -4.18
N PHE A 33 -1.77 -13.99 -5.17
CA PHE A 33 -2.47 -14.42 -6.39
C PHE A 33 -1.55 -14.66 -7.59
N ALA A 34 -0.26 -14.33 -7.50
CA ALA A 34 0.72 -14.49 -8.59
C ALA A 34 0.95 -15.97 -8.95
N ARG A 35 0.75 -16.88 -7.99
CA ARG A 35 0.83 -18.33 -8.20
C ARG A 35 -0.21 -18.87 -9.21
N LEU A 36 -1.24 -18.08 -9.57
CA LEU A 36 -2.32 -18.50 -10.47
C LEU A 36 -2.19 -18.01 -11.92
N GLY A 37 -1.24 -17.14 -12.25
CA GLY A 37 -1.12 -16.59 -13.61
C GLY A 37 0.24 -15.95 -13.88
N ARG A 38 1.21 -16.74 -14.37
CA ARG A 38 2.54 -16.20 -14.74
C ARG A 38 2.49 -15.53 -16.12
N ALA A 39 2.35 -14.19 -16.11
CA ALA A 39 2.75 -13.32 -17.22
C ALA A 39 3.16 -11.95 -16.66
N GLY A 40 4.47 -11.68 -16.59
CA GLY A 40 5.00 -10.37 -16.19
C GLY A 40 6.52 -10.38 -16.08
N ALA A 41 7.18 -9.73 -17.03
CA ALA A 41 8.63 -9.61 -17.14
C ALA A 41 9.03 -8.13 -16.95
N PHE A 42 9.38 -7.70 -15.74
CA PHE A 42 10.03 -6.39 -15.53
C PHE A 42 10.80 -6.23 -14.20
N LEU A 43 10.59 -7.08 -13.18
CA LEU A 43 11.26 -6.89 -11.86
C LEU A 43 12.71 -7.40 -11.71
N ALA A 44 13.22 -8.23 -12.63
CA ALA A 44 14.60 -8.70 -12.62
C ALA A 44 15.26 -8.25 -13.93
N THR A 45 16.51 -7.79 -13.90
CA THR A 45 17.22 -7.57 -15.16
C THR A 45 17.32 -8.92 -15.88
N GLU A 46 17.06 -8.95 -17.19
CA GLU A 46 17.13 -10.19 -17.97
C GLU A 46 18.46 -10.93 -17.74
N GLU A 47 19.55 -10.20 -17.51
CA GLU A 47 20.86 -10.77 -17.13
C GLU A 47 20.89 -11.50 -15.76
N GLN A 48 20.14 -11.05 -14.75
CA GLN A 48 20.05 -11.73 -13.46
C GLN A 48 19.16 -12.96 -13.53
N GLU A 49 18.05 -12.86 -14.25
CA GLU A 49 17.16 -14.00 -14.50
C GLU A 49 17.90 -15.08 -15.31
N GLU A 50 18.66 -14.69 -16.34
CA GLU A 50 19.52 -15.60 -17.09
C GLU A 50 20.66 -16.22 -16.25
N ARG A 51 21.26 -15.47 -15.32
CA ARG A 51 22.31 -16.01 -14.43
C ARG A 51 21.75 -17.07 -13.49
N LEU A 52 20.62 -16.80 -12.85
CA LEU A 52 19.95 -17.74 -11.94
C LEU A 52 19.43 -18.97 -12.69
N MET A 53 19.04 -18.81 -13.96
CA MET A 53 18.61 -19.93 -14.81
C MET A 53 19.77 -20.84 -15.25
N ARG A 54 21.03 -20.37 -15.20
CA ARG A 54 22.24 -21.17 -15.54
C ARG A 54 22.82 -21.94 -14.35
N GLU A 55 22.43 -21.65 -13.12
CA GLU A 55 22.90 -22.35 -11.92
C GLU A 55 22.05 -23.61 -11.64
N ASP A 56 22.66 -24.72 -11.22
CA ASP A 56 21.97 -25.97 -10.84
C ASP A 56 21.30 -25.87 -9.43
N ALA A 57 20.70 -24.73 -9.12
CA ALA A 57 19.95 -24.53 -7.87
C ALA A 57 18.51 -25.06 -7.97
N ASP A 58 17.91 -25.39 -6.83
CA ASP A 58 16.51 -25.80 -6.73
C ASP A 58 15.59 -24.68 -7.27
N PRO A 59 14.56 -24.99 -8.10
CA PRO A 59 13.57 -24.02 -8.54
C PRO A 59 12.97 -23.14 -7.43
N GLU A 60 12.74 -23.68 -6.24
CA GLU A 60 12.19 -22.91 -5.10
C GLU A 60 13.22 -21.90 -4.56
N GLU A 61 14.48 -22.32 -4.43
CA GLU A 61 15.57 -21.43 -4.01
C GLU A 61 15.80 -20.28 -5.01
N LYS A 62 15.65 -20.55 -6.31
CA LYS A 62 15.74 -19.52 -7.36
C LYS A 62 14.62 -18.50 -7.24
N GLU A 63 13.40 -18.94 -6.95
CA GLU A 63 12.24 -18.06 -6.79
C GLU A 63 12.42 -17.13 -5.57
N VAL A 64 12.92 -17.66 -4.46
CA VAL A 64 13.27 -16.87 -3.26
C VAL A 64 14.36 -15.84 -3.59
N GLN A 65 15.41 -16.23 -4.31
CA GLN A 65 16.49 -15.31 -4.70
C GLN A 65 16.00 -14.21 -5.64
N LEU A 66 15.16 -14.54 -6.62
CA LEU A 66 14.51 -13.56 -7.51
C LEU A 66 13.65 -12.57 -6.74
N ALA A 67 12.82 -13.07 -5.81
CA ALA A 67 11.96 -12.23 -4.99
C ALA A 67 12.79 -11.28 -4.11
N ARG A 68 13.83 -11.78 -3.42
CA ARG A 68 14.72 -10.95 -2.60
C ARG A 68 15.49 -9.91 -3.42
N ALA A 69 15.92 -10.26 -4.63
CA ALA A 69 16.58 -9.32 -5.54
C ALA A 69 15.62 -8.20 -5.97
N ALA A 70 14.37 -8.54 -6.32
CA ALA A 70 13.35 -7.57 -6.67
C ALA A 70 13.02 -6.64 -5.50
N GLN A 71 12.86 -7.19 -4.28
CA GLN A 71 12.66 -6.40 -3.06
C GLN A 71 13.80 -5.39 -2.85
N SER A 72 15.05 -5.85 -2.94
CA SER A 72 16.22 -5.01 -2.77
C SER A 72 16.30 -3.89 -3.82
N ASP A 73 15.99 -4.19 -5.09
CA ASP A 73 16.00 -3.16 -6.15
C ASP A 73 14.89 -2.11 -5.93
N ILE A 74 13.69 -2.55 -5.55
CA ILE A 74 12.55 -1.66 -5.26
C ILE A 74 12.90 -0.72 -4.11
N VAL A 75 13.42 -1.23 -2.99
CA VAL A 75 13.85 -0.40 -1.85
C VAL A 75 14.93 0.57 -2.31
N ARG A 76 15.97 0.09 -2.97
CA ARG A 76 17.10 0.94 -3.41
C ARG A 76 16.65 2.11 -4.28
N ARG A 77 15.71 1.90 -5.20
CA ARG A 77 15.24 2.94 -6.12
C ARG A 77 14.23 3.90 -5.49
N ASN A 78 13.31 3.38 -4.67
CA ASN A 78 12.15 4.15 -4.22
C ASN A 78 12.29 4.69 -2.79
N GLN A 79 13.14 4.10 -1.94
CA GLN A 79 13.33 4.55 -0.56
C GLN A 79 13.78 6.02 -0.46
N PRO A 80 14.71 6.52 -1.30
CA PRO A 80 15.10 7.93 -1.23
C PRO A 80 13.93 8.89 -1.52
N ILE A 81 13.04 8.51 -2.45
CA ILE A 81 11.86 9.31 -2.83
C ILE A 81 10.82 9.26 -1.71
N ALA A 82 10.54 8.07 -1.18
CA ALA A 82 9.64 7.88 -0.04
C ALA A 82 10.10 8.69 1.19
N GLN A 83 11.39 8.64 1.53
CA GLN A 83 11.95 9.34 2.68
C GLN A 83 11.89 10.87 2.55
N GLN A 84 11.95 11.42 1.34
CA GLN A 84 11.79 12.86 1.11
C GLN A 84 10.41 13.36 1.57
N VAL A 85 9.39 12.52 1.41
CA VAL A 85 8.01 12.84 1.79
C VAL A 85 7.61 12.22 3.13
N GLY A 86 8.56 11.68 3.92
CA GLY A 86 8.24 11.12 5.24
C GLY A 86 7.60 9.73 5.22
N LEU A 87 7.71 9.01 4.11
CA LEU A 87 7.33 7.59 4.01
C LEU A 87 8.56 6.69 4.14
N SER A 88 8.34 5.43 4.50
CA SER A 88 9.38 4.39 4.57
C SER A 88 8.88 3.10 3.93
N LEU A 89 9.72 2.50 3.10
CA LEU A 89 9.47 1.20 2.48
C LEU A 89 10.17 0.11 3.27
N ASP A 90 9.46 -1.00 3.48
CA ASP A 90 10.01 -2.20 4.08
C ASP A 90 9.33 -3.45 3.50
N PHE A 91 9.99 -4.60 3.65
CA PHE A 91 9.44 -5.91 3.36
C PHE A 91 9.49 -6.72 4.65
N PRO A 92 8.34 -7.11 5.24
CA PRO A 92 8.36 -7.93 6.43
C PRO A 92 9.04 -9.28 6.17
N ALA A 93 9.65 -9.86 7.19
CA ALA A 93 10.08 -11.25 7.09
C ALA A 93 8.87 -12.13 6.69
N GLY A 94 9.12 -13.14 5.85
CA GLY A 94 8.12 -14.16 5.52
C GLY A 94 7.64 -14.90 6.78
N GLU A 95 6.52 -15.62 6.68
CA GLU A 95 5.96 -16.35 7.82
C GLU A 95 6.90 -17.47 8.30
N GLU A 96 7.69 -18.02 7.36
CA GLU A 96 8.74 -18.99 7.65
C GLU A 96 10.15 -18.48 7.32
N GLU A 97 11.14 -19.01 8.05
CA GLU A 97 12.56 -18.69 7.88
C GLU A 97 13.05 -19.21 6.51
N GLY A 98 13.09 -18.33 5.51
CA GLY A 98 13.43 -18.69 4.13
C GLY A 98 12.46 -18.13 3.10
N GLU A 99 11.23 -17.79 3.51
CA GLU A 99 10.24 -17.19 2.62
C GLU A 99 10.54 -15.72 2.30
N TRP A 100 9.97 -15.23 1.20
CA TRP A 100 9.96 -13.82 0.85
C TRP A 100 8.63 -13.17 1.26
N ALA A 101 8.68 -11.89 1.61
CA ALA A 101 7.48 -11.11 1.84
C ALA A 101 6.58 -11.09 0.59
N PRO A 102 5.34 -11.61 0.64
CA PRO A 102 4.43 -11.54 -0.51
C PRO A 102 3.95 -10.12 -0.79
N GLU A 103 4.17 -9.19 0.14
CA GLU A 103 3.67 -7.82 0.07
C GLU A 103 4.74 -6.82 0.51
N MET A 104 4.75 -5.67 -0.15
CA MET A 104 5.56 -4.53 0.26
C MET A 104 4.81 -3.69 1.30
N ARG A 105 5.52 -3.21 2.31
CA ARG A 105 4.99 -2.23 3.28
C ARG A 105 5.45 -0.83 2.92
N LEU A 106 4.55 0.12 3.10
CA LEU A 106 4.80 1.54 2.97
C LEU A 106 4.27 2.24 4.21
N ASP A 107 5.16 2.48 5.17
CA ASP A 107 4.81 3.06 6.46
C ASP A 107 4.98 4.59 6.44
N VAL A 108 4.27 5.26 7.34
CA VAL A 108 4.50 6.68 7.63
C VAL A 108 5.66 6.77 8.62
N GLY A 109 6.87 7.00 8.11
CA GLY A 109 8.07 7.17 8.95
C GLY A 109 8.19 8.55 9.61
N SER A 110 7.51 9.56 9.06
CA SER A 110 7.34 10.87 9.68
C SER A 110 6.06 11.52 9.17
N GLY A 111 5.01 11.50 9.99
CA GLY A 111 3.72 12.03 9.61
C GLY A 111 3.71 13.54 9.47
N GLU A 112 4.58 14.26 10.19
CA GLU A 112 4.79 15.70 9.97
C GLU A 112 5.31 15.98 8.55
N LYS A 113 6.35 15.25 8.09
CA LYS A 113 6.90 15.42 6.74
C LYS A 113 5.89 15.03 5.67
N PHE A 114 5.15 13.94 5.89
CA PHE A 114 4.15 13.49 4.91
C PHE A 114 2.98 14.47 4.82
N THR A 115 2.49 14.98 5.94
CA THR A 115 1.47 16.03 5.95
C THR A 115 1.96 17.30 5.25
N LYS A 116 3.21 17.73 5.50
CA LYS A 116 3.81 18.89 4.80
C LYS A 116 3.92 18.66 3.29
N TYR A 117 4.27 17.46 2.85
CA TYR A 117 4.26 17.10 1.44
C TYR A 117 2.85 17.23 0.85
N LEU A 118 1.83 16.63 1.50
CA LEU A 118 0.44 16.74 1.05
C LEU A 118 -0.02 18.20 0.98
N GLN A 119 0.35 19.03 1.95
CA GLN A 119 0.05 20.47 1.98
C GLN A 119 0.70 21.25 0.83
N ALA A 120 1.93 20.87 0.44
CA ALA A 120 2.63 21.50 -0.67
C ALA A 120 1.95 21.25 -2.02
N LEU A 121 1.17 20.16 -2.15
CA LEU A 121 0.44 19.82 -3.36
C LEU A 121 -0.76 20.76 -3.57
N GLN A 122 -0.55 21.80 -4.40
CA GLN A 122 -1.60 22.71 -4.85
C GLN A 122 -2.27 22.26 -6.16
N LYS A 123 -1.55 21.45 -6.93
CA LYS A 123 -2.01 20.80 -8.17
C LYS A 123 -1.43 19.40 -8.19
N LEU A 124 -2.10 18.49 -8.88
CA LEU A 124 -1.70 17.10 -8.98
C LEU A 124 -1.59 16.71 -10.44
N SER A 125 -0.43 16.17 -10.83
CA SER A 125 -0.34 15.41 -12.07
C SER A 125 -1.16 14.12 -11.97
N VAL A 126 -1.47 13.50 -13.12
CA VAL A 126 -2.15 12.19 -13.14
C VAL A 126 -1.31 11.12 -12.42
N SER A 127 0.00 11.17 -12.60
CA SER A 127 0.95 10.25 -11.97
C SER A 127 0.99 10.42 -10.45
N GLN A 128 1.06 11.67 -9.96
CA GLN A 128 1.01 11.97 -8.53
C GLN A 128 -0.30 11.54 -7.89
N ALA A 129 -1.44 11.82 -8.53
CA ALA A 129 -2.74 11.39 -8.03
C ALA A 129 -2.82 9.86 -7.91
N ARG A 130 -2.36 9.12 -8.92
CA ARG A 130 -2.28 7.65 -8.88
C ARG A 130 -1.37 7.16 -7.74
N GLY A 131 -0.20 7.80 -7.57
CA GLY A 131 0.70 7.52 -6.45
C GLY A 131 0.00 7.66 -5.10
N LEU A 132 -0.71 8.77 -4.89
CA LEU A 132 -1.46 9.02 -3.65
C LEU A 132 -2.63 8.06 -3.44
N VAL A 133 -3.30 7.61 -4.50
CA VAL A 133 -4.34 6.57 -4.41
C VAL A 133 -3.73 5.29 -3.84
N LYS A 134 -2.62 4.81 -4.42
CA LYS A 134 -1.96 3.58 -3.97
C LYS A 134 -1.42 3.71 -2.53
N VAL A 135 -0.87 4.87 -2.17
CA VAL A 135 -0.43 5.16 -0.79
C VAL A 135 -1.59 5.02 0.19
N ALA A 136 -2.74 5.64 -0.10
CA ALA A 136 -3.92 5.56 0.77
C ALA A 136 -4.45 4.13 0.91
N GLU A 137 -4.47 3.37 -0.19
CA GLU A 137 -4.86 1.96 -0.19
C GLU A 137 -3.96 1.13 0.73
N ILE A 138 -2.63 1.31 0.63
CA ILE A 138 -1.67 0.57 1.45
C ILE A 138 -1.81 0.97 2.92
N LEU A 139 -1.86 2.26 3.24
CA LEU A 139 -2.01 2.71 4.63
C LEU A 139 -3.31 2.17 5.26
N ALA A 140 -4.42 2.18 4.51
CA ALA A 140 -5.68 1.61 4.97
C ALA A 140 -5.60 0.09 5.15
N LYS A 141 -4.93 -0.62 4.23
CA LYS A 141 -4.70 -2.07 4.33
C LYS A 141 -3.82 -2.40 5.53
N GLN A 142 -2.75 -1.65 5.77
CA GLN A 142 -1.86 -1.87 6.91
C GLN A 142 -2.56 -1.64 8.25
N LEU A 143 -3.38 -0.59 8.38
CA LEU A 143 -4.18 -0.35 9.59
C LEU A 143 -5.22 -1.44 9.86
N THR A 144 -5.64 -2.15 8.82
CA THR A 144 -6.67 -3.20 8.93
C THR A 144 -6.08 -4.61 9.09
N HIS A 145 -4.92 -4.87 8.47
CA HIS A 145 -4.36 -6.22 8.34
C HIS A 145 -2.85 -6.31 8.63
N GLY A 146 -2.12 -5.19 8.60
CA GLY A 146 -0.65 -5.18 8.60
C GLY A 146 0.01 -4.95 9.96
N TYR A 147 -0.73 -4.39 10.93
CA TYR A 147 -0.25 -4.15 12.28
C TYR A 147 -0.88 -5.11 13.28
N ASP A 148 -0.05 -5.64 14.19
CA ASP A 148 -0.55 -6.30 15.39
C ASP A 148 -1.08 -5.24 16.35
N LEU A 149 -2.40 -5.04 16.35
CA LEU A 149 -3.08 -4.08 17.23
C LEU A 149 -2.94 -4.42 18.72
N SER A 150 -2.47 -5.63 19.07
CA SER A 150 -2.17 -6.00 20.45
C SER A 150 -0.77 -5.54 20.89
N ASN A 151 0.12 -5.24 19.94
CA ASN A 151 1.43 -4.68 20.19
C ASN A 151 1.35 -3.14 20.34
N VAL A 152 1.12 -2.69 21.57
CA VAL A 152 1.00 -1.26 21.90
C VAL A 152 2.32 -0.48 21.78
N GLU A 153 3.44 -1.17 21.59
CA GLU A 153 4.78 -0.59 21.44
C GLU A 153 5.24 -0.52 19.97
N ASP A 154 4.38 -0.89 19.01
CA ASP A 154 4.72 -0.74 17.58
C ASP A 154 4.78 0.75 17.20
N GLU A 155 5.99 1.30 17.16
CA GLU A 155 6.27 2.71 16.84
C GLU A 155 5.65 3.15 15.50
N ARG A 156 5.55 2.25 14.52
CA ARG A 156 4.99 2.57 13.20
C ARG A 156 3.47 2.75 13.28
N LEU A 157 2.80 1.87 14.02
CA LEU A 157 1.37 1.99 14.28
C LEU A 157 1.07 3.29 15.04
N LEU A 158 1.89 3.63 16.04
CA LEU A 158 1.77 4.86 16.80
C LEU A 158 1.97 6.11 15.92
N GLU A 159 3.02 6.11 15.08
CA GLU A 159 3.31 7.22 14.17
C GLU A 159 2.15 7.45 13.19
N LEU A 160 1.68 6.38 12.54
CA LEU A 160 0.54 6.44 11.62
C LEU A 160 -0.74 6.88 12.33
N ALA A 161 -1.07 6.31 13.50
CA ALA A 161 -2.28 6.66 14.24
C ALA A 161 -2.26 8.13 14.72
N SER A 162 -1.12 8.62 15.20
CA SER A 162 -0.95 10.01 15.64
C SER A 162 -1.13 11.01 14.49
N SER A 163 -0.74 10.62 13.28
CA SER A 163 -0.75 11.47 12.09
C SER A 163 -2.00 11.28 11.22
N LEU A 164 -2.79 10.23 11.45
CA LEU A 164 -3.92 9.83 10.62
C LEU A 164 -4.95 10.95 10.43
N LYS A 165 -5.19 11.76 11.49
CA LYS A 165 -6.09 12.91 11.41
C LYS A 165 -5.62 13.92 10.36
N SER A 166 -4.38 14.39 10.47
CA SER A 166 -3.83 15.40 9.57
C SER A 166 -3.70 14.87 8.14
N ILE A 167 -3.26 13.62 7.97
CA ILE A 167 -3.21 12.97 6.66
C ILE A 167 -4.60 12.94 6.02
N THR A 168 -5.63 12.52 6.78
CA THR A 168 -7.01 12.43 6.27
C THR A 168 -7.57 13.81 5.90
N GLU A 169 -7.32 14.84 6.72
CA GLU A 169 -7.74 16.22 6.46
C GLU A 169 -7.09 16.74 5.15
N GLU A 170 -5.81 16.47 4.93
CA GLU A 170 -5.12 16.86 3.69
C GLU A 170 -5.62 16.09 2.46
N TYR A 171 -5.89 14.79 2.58
CA TYR A 171 -6.55 14.05 1.49
C TYR A 171 -7.93 14.64 1.17
N GLY A 172 -8.70 15.02 2.19
CA GLY A 172 -9.98 15.73 2.02
C GLY A 172 -9.83 17.03 1.25
N ARG A 173 -8.87 17.88 1.63
CA ARG A 173 -8.54 19.11 0.90
C ARG A 173 -8.15 18.83 -0.55
N LEU A 174 -7.32 17.81 -0.79
CA LEU A 174 -6.86 17.46 -2.14
C LEU A 174 -8.00 16.98 -3.05
N THR A 175 -9.14 16.51 -2.51
CA THR A 175 -10.31 16.17 -3.34
C THR A 175 -10.92 17.39 -4.04
N GLU A 176 -10.77 18.59 -3.47
CA GLU A 176 -11.21 19.85 -4.10
C GLU A 176 -10.35 20.19 -5.32
N VAL A 177 -9.08 19.78 -5.29
CA VAL A 177 -8.11 19.99 -6.37
C VAL A 177 -8.19 18.87 -7.42
N ASN A 178 -8.38 17.63 -6.98
CA ASN A 178 -8.45 16.46 -7.82
C ASN A 178 -9.49 15.44 -7.31
N PRO A 179 -10.68 15.39 -7.95
CA PRO A 179 -11.77 14.50 -7.54
C PRO A 179 -11.43 13.00 -7.57
N THR A 180 -10.37 12.57 -8.26
CA THR A 180 -9.98 11.14 -8.30
C THR A 180 -9.57 10.62 -6.93
N LEU A 181 -9.17 11.51 -6.01
CA LEU A 181 -8.82 11.17 -4.62
C LEU A 181 -10.02 11.01 -3.70
N GLN A 182 -11.26 11.22 -4.17
CA GLN A 182 -12.45 11.16 -3.31
C GLN A 182 -12.65 9.80 -2.65
N ALA A 183 -12.40 8.71 -3.37
CA ALA A 183 -12.47 7.36 -2.82
C ALA A 183 -11.39 7.14 -1.73
N SER A 184 -10.16 7.59 -2.00
CA SER A 184 -9.03 7.49 -1.05
C SER A 184 -9.27 8.31 0.22
N ALA A 185 -9.79 9.53 0.11
CA ALA A 185 -10.14 10.37 1.24
C ALA A 185 -11.25 9.74 2.10
N THR A 186 -12.27 9.17 1.45
CA THR A 186 -13.36 8.45 2.14
C THR A 186 -12.83 7.22 2.89
N LEU A 187 -11.99 6.42 2.23
CA LEU A 187 -11.36 5.24 2.82
C LEU A 187 -10.55 5.58 4.09
N LEU A 188 -9.72 6.62 4.03
CA LEU A 188 -8.93 7.05 5.18
C LEU A 188 -9.79 7.62 6.31
N GLU A 189 -10.86 8.35 5.99
CA GLU A 189 -11.80 8.87 6.98
C GLU A 189 -12.58 7.74 7.69
N ASP A 190 -13.00 6.71 6.96
CA ASP A 190 -13.67 5.55 7.54
C ASP A 190 -12.74 4.77 8.49
N VAL A 191 -11.48 4.59 8.10
CA VAL A 191 -10.45 4.00 8.97
C VAL A 191 -10.21 4.89 10.20
N ARG A 192 -10.04 6.21 10.02
CA ARG A 192 -9.82 7.16 11.12
C ARG A 192 -10.97 7.16 12.13
N ARG A 193 -12.23 7.13 11.67
CA ARG A 193 -13.41 7.03 12.54
C ARG A 193 -13.39 5.74 13.35
N SER A 194 -13.01 4.64 12.71
CA SER A 194 -12.95 3.32 13.36
C SER A 194 -11.85 3.25 14.41
N VAL A 195 -10.66 3.83 14.13
CA VAL A 195 -9.57 4.00 15.11
C VAL A 195 -10.05 4.83 16.31
N ASN A 196 -10.63 6.02 16.07
CA ASN A 196 -11.08 6.92 17.14
C ASN A 196 -12.25 6.39 17.95
N GLY A 197 -13.12 5.58 17.34
CA GLY A 197 -14.25 4.94 18.00
C GLY A 197 -13.85 3.79 18.95
N ARG A 198 -12.57 3.36 18.94
CA ARG A 198 -12.09 2.11 19.55
C ARG A 198 -12.74 0.85 18.94
N TYR A 199 -13.25 0.97 17.72
CA TYR A 199 -13.96 -0.10 17.01
C TYR A 199 -13.17 -0.61 15.79
N LEU A 200 -11.86 -0.36 15.74
CA LEU A 200 -11.04 -0.74 14.58
C LEU A 200 -11.16 -2.25 14.30
N ARG A 201 -11.16 -3.07 15.35
CA ARG A 201 -11.33 -4.52 15.24
C ARG A 201 -12.70 -4.89 14.65
N GLU A 202 -13.77 -4.28 15.12
CA GLU A 202 -15.14 -4.51 14.66
C GLU A 202 -15.34 -4.02 13.22
N TYR A 203 -14.73 -2.90 12.85
CA TYR A 203 -14.71 -2.39 11.49
C TYR A 203 -13.99 -3.35 10.55
N ILE A 204 -12.82 -3.88 10.93
CA ILE A 204 -12.08 -4.89 10.16
C ILE A 204 -12.97 -6.12 9.95
N LEU A 205 -13.55 -6.67 11.02
CA LEU A 205 -14.45 -7.82 10.95
C LEU A 205 -15.68 -7.56 10.06
N ALA A 206 -16.21 -6.33 10.08
CA ALA A 206 -17.34 -5.93 9.24
C ALA A 206 -16.94 -5.82 7.76
N LYS A 207 -15.80 -5.20 7.46
CA LYS A 207 -15.28 -5.05 6.10
C LYS A 207 -14.95 -6.41 5.48
N ASP A 208 -14.22 -7.27 6.19
CA ASP A 208 -13.85 -8.61 5.72
C ASP A 208 -15.08 -9.52 5.55
N GLY A 209 -16.12 -9.27 6.37
CA GLY A 209 -17.41 -9.94 6.27
C GLY A 209 -18.32 -9.45 5.13
N GLN A 210 -17.90 -8.46 4.33
CA GLN A 210 -18.73 -7.76 3.33
C GLN A 210 -20.01 -7.14 3.93
N LEU A 211 -19.96 -6.76 5.21
CA LEU A 211 -21.10 -6.18 5.93
C LEU A 211 -21.33 -4.70 5.62
N LEU A 212 -20.37 -4.07 4.96
CA LEU A 212 -20.35 -2.63 4.66
C LEU A 212 -20.57 -2.31 3.18
N ASP A 213 -20.65 -3.32 2.30
CA ASP A 213 -20.92 -3.08 0.88
C ASP A 213 -22.33 -2.52 0.70
N PRO A 214 -22.51 -1.49 -0.16
CA PRO A 214 -23.82 -0.88 -0.37
C PRO A 214 -24.78 -1.95 -0.92
N PRO A 215 -25.97 -2.08 -0.33
CA PRO A 215 -26.88 -3.14 -0.71
C PRO A 215 -27.41 -2.84 -2.11
N GLU A 216 -27.00 -3.63 -3.10
CA GLU A 216 -27.94 -4.02 -4.15
C GLU A 216 -29.05 -4.81 -3.45
N ALA A 217 -30.01 -4.05 -2.92
CA ALA A 217 -31.27 -4.45 -2.32
C ALA A 217 -31.27 -5.79 -1.53
N ARG A 218 -31.28 -5.65 -0.18
CA ARG A 218 -31.96 -6.52 0.80
C ARG A 218 -31.15 -7.53 1.64
N THR A 219 -29.87 -7.31 1.89
CA THR A 219 -29.18 -8.27 2.78
C THR A 219 -28.16 -7.60 3.70
N PHE A 220 -28.50 -7.51 4.99
CA PHE A 220 -27.56 -7.29 6.09
C PHE A 220 -27.09 -8.64 6.60
N GLY A 221 -25.78 -8.83 6.78
CA GLY A 221 -25.18 -10.08 7.27
C GLY A 221 -24.10 -10.64 6.33
N PRO A 222 -23.20 -11.52 6.82
CA PRO A 222 -22.09 -12.07 6.02
C PRO A 222 -22.58 -12.72 4.72
N GLY A 223 -21.82 -12.61 3.63
CA GLY A 223 -22.20 -13.16 2.31
C GLY A 223 -22.68 -14.62 2.32
N ARG A 224 -22.08 -15.45 3.19
CA ARG A 224 -22.47 -16.86 3.43
C ARG A 224 -23.88 -17.06 3.99
N TRP A 225 -24.50 -16.03 4.57
CA TRP A 225 -25.89 -16.09 5.04
C TRP A 225 -26.89 -15.97 3.90
N HIS A 226 -26.45 -15.48 2.74
CA HIS A 226 -27.28 -15.24 1.56
C HIS A 226 -27.19 -16.38 0.55
N THR A 227 -26.52 -17.48 0.91
CA THR A 227 -26.52 -18.73 0.14
C THR A 227 -27.87 -19.41 0.29
N PHE A 228 -28.86 -18.98 -0.50
CA PHE A 228 -30.12 -19.70 -0.62
C PHE A 228 -29.85 -21.05 -1.29
N MET A 229 -30.01 -22.14 -0.54
CA MET A 229 -30.21 -23.46 -1.13
C MET A 229 -31.41 -23.37 -2.07
N LEU A 230 -31.17 -23.44 -3.37
CA LEU A 230 -32.18 -23.71 -4.37
C LEU A 230 -32.70 -25.13 -4.11
N ILE A 231 -33.69 -25.26 -3.25
CA ILE A 231 -34.52 -26.47 -3.18
C ILE A 231 -35.41 -26.41 -4.43
N PRO A 232 -35.29 -27.35 -5.38
CA PRO A 232 -36.25 -27.42 -6.47
C PRO A 232 -37.59 -27.82 -5.87
N LEU A 233 -38.59 -26.95 -5.99
CA LEU A 233 -39.98 -27.31 -5.68
C LEU A 233 -40.51 -28.26 -6.77
N PRO A 234 -41.37 -29.22 -6.39
CA PRO A 234 -41.84 -30.30 -7.26
C PRO A 234 -42.68 -29.84 -8.45
#